data_AF-D7DL96-F1
#
_entry.id   AF-D7DL96-F1
#
_cell.length_a   1.000
_cell.length_b   1.000
_cell.length_c   1.000
_cell.angle_alpha   90.00
_cell.angle_beta   90.00
_cell.angle_gamma   90.00
#
_symmetry.space_group_name_H-M   'P 1'
#
loop_
_entity.id
_entity.type
_entity.pdbx_description
1 polymer ?
#
loop_
_entity_poly.entity_id
_entity_poly.type
_entity_poly.pdbx_seq_one_letter_code
_entity_poly.pdbx_strand_id
1 'polypeptide(L)'
;MLKPNKELAIKAAINLTPQYADLLRDIQSGNGRAFFSAEIAGIRKNLGDYVLVYDNENKIGCALFLAIMGEDRFKEFTAEINNSAPSEQQEFINEMASPDSEFVEAFSSFDIPQTANDWKVAKEAANNLPEEERKELAKRGATFWCFLFSSFFNTLALMVHGSRMTTLVPQAIAGDDVAFLKAIQIDRMLLSNYPYFRDRKVRAQDEGDTEFLKQIAYRETNPPLRGKVQFPALYMLFGILDTFLILSDLKHREILDICDDAGLDRYQNRIEDIGYLGKRLRDYRDWQKINGMSTP
;
A
#
# COMPACT_ATOMS: atom_id res chain seq x y z
N MET A 1 0.24 11.40 -17.94
CA MET A 1 0.09 11.01 -16.53
C MET A 1 1.10 11.84 -15.75
N LEU A 2 0.66 12.63 -14.78
CA LEU A 2 1.57 13.41 -13.95
C LEU A 2 2.40 12.43 -13.12
N LYS A 3 3.72 12.57 -13.16
CA LYS A 3 4.62 11.73 -12.36
C LYS A 3 4.96 12.48 -11.07
N PRO A 4 5.04 11.80 -9.92
CA PRO A 4 5.60 12.42 -8.74
C PRO A 4 7.05 12.81 -9.02
N ASN A 5 7.53 13.88 -8.38
CA ASN A 5 8.94 14.23 -8.39
C ASN A 5 9.77 13.04 -7.91
N LYS A 6 10.87 12.74 -8.60
CA LYS A 6 11.76 11.61 -8.32
C LYS A 6 12.25 11.62 -6.88
N GLU A 7 12.64 12.77 -6.34
CA GLU A 7 13.18 12.89 -4.98
C GLU A 7 12.13 12.57 -3.91
N LEU A 8 10.92 13.11 -4.05
CA LEU A 8 9.80 12.80 -3.15
C LEU A 8 9.44 11.31 -3.21
N ALA A 9 9.37 10.73 -4.41
CA ALA A 9 9.07 9.30 -4.56
C ALA A 9 10.16 8.41 -3.93
N ILE A 10 11.44 8.81 -4.00
CA ILE A 10 12.55 8.15 -3.31
C ILE A 10 12.38 8.26 -1.80
N LYS A 11 12.17 9.47 -1.27
CA LYS A 11 11.92 9.69 0.18
C LYS A 11 10.73 8.88 0.68
N ALA A 12 9.65 8.82 -0.10
CA ALA A 12 8.50 8.00 0.18
C ALA A 12 8.81 6.50 0.23
N ALA A 13 9.59 5.99 -0.73
CA ALA A 13 10.05 4.62 -0.69
C ALA A 13 10.93 4.32 0.53
N ILE A 14 11.84 5.22 0.88
CA ILE A 14 12.73 5.08 2.05
C ILE A 14 11.91 5.04 3.34
N ASN A 15 10.91 5.91 3.50
CA ASN A 15 10.11 5.98 4.73
C ASN A 15 9.10 4.84 4.86
N LEU A 16 8.46 4.42 3.75
CA LEU A 16 7.43 3.37 3.77
C LEU A 16 8.01 1.95 3.83
N THR A 17 9.19 1.72 3.25
CA THR A 17 9.78 0.38 3.18
C THR A 17 9.99 -0.26 4.55
N PRO A 18 10.59 0.42 5.56
CA PRO A 18 10.72 -0.14 6.91
C PRO A 18 9.37 -0.50 7.53
N GLN A 19 8.38 0.39 7.43
CA GLN A 19 7.04 0.16 7.98
C GLN A 19 6.40 -1.08 7.35
N TYR A 20 6.51 -1.25 6.03
CA TYR A 20 6.01 -2.43 5.36
C TYR A 20 6.82 -3.68 5.66
N ALA A 21 8.14 -3.57 5.85
CA ALA A 21 8.99 -4.70 6.23
C ALA A 21 8.61 -5.24 7.60
N ASP A 22 8.25 -4.38 8.56
CA ASP A 22 7.74 -4.78 9.86
C ASP A 22 6.36 -5.44 9.73
N LEU A 23 5.43 -4.86 8.94
CA LEU A 23 4.14 -5.51 8.66
C LEU A 23 4.31 -6.88 8.00
N LEU A 24 5.28 -7.05 7.11
CA LEU A 24 5.60 -8.34 6.49
C LEU A 24 6.13 -9.34 7.53
N ARG A 25 6.96 -8.89 8.48
CA ARG A 25 7.48 -9.72 9.58
C ARG A 25 6.34 -10.20 10.47
N ASP A 26 5.39 -9.33 10.79
CA ASP A 26 4.17 -9.65 11.53
C ASP A 26 3.28 -10.65 10.77
N ILE A 27 3.17 -10.50 9.45
CA ILE A 27 2.46 -11.48 8.61
C ILE A 27 3.14 -12.85 8.70
N GLN A 28 4.47 -12.88 8.58
CA GLN A 28 5.25 -14.12 8.59
C GLN A 28 5.19 -14.84 9.94
N SER A 29 5.27 -14.10 11.05
CA SER A 29 5.13 -14.65 12.41
C SER A 29 3.71 -15.19 12.66
N GLY A 30 2.70 -14.60 12.05
CA GLY A 30 1.30 -15.04 12.04
C GLY A 30 0.98 -16.21 11.09
N ASN A 31 1.93 -17.11 10.80
CA ASN A 31 1.80 -18.19 9.81
C ASN A 31 1.46 -17.71 8.39
N GLY A 32 1.92 -16.51 8.00
CA GLY A 32 1.68 -15.92 6.68
C GLY A 32 0.42 -15.04 6.60
N ARG A 33 -0.26 -14.79 7.72
CA ARG A 33 -1.41 -13.86 7.82
C ARG A 33 -1.01 -12.65 8.63
N ALA A 34 -1.52 -11.47 8.23
CA ALA A 34 -1.31 -10.23 8.97
C ALA A 34 -1.83 -10.36 10.40
N PHE A 35 -0.90 -10.62 11.32
CA PHE A 35 -1.13 -10.58 12.75
C PHE A 35 -0.62 -9.23 13.23
N PHE A 36 -1.48 -8.22 13.10
CA PHE A 36 -1.17 -6.90 13.58
C PHE A 36 -1.14 -6.87 15.11
N SER A 37 -0.38 -5.93 15.69
CA SER A 37 -0.51 -5.58 17.10
C SER A 37 -1.97 -5.28 17.46
N ALA A 38 -2.34 -5.41 18.74
CA ALA A 38 -3.72 -5.22 19.17
C ALA A 38 -4.27 -3.84 18.78
N GLU A 39 -3.42 -2.81 18.84
CA GLU A 39 -3.70 -1.45 18.43
C GLU A 39 -4.01 -1.36 16.93
N ILE A 40 -3.12 -1.84 16.07
CA ILE A 40 -3.29 -1.78 14.61
C ILE A 40 -4.46 -2.66 14.16
N ALA A 41 -4.67 -3.82 14.79
CA ALA A 41 -5.82 -4.67 14.54
C ALA A 41 -7.14 -3.96 14.88
N GLY A 42 -7.18 -3.21 15.98
CA GLY A 42 -8.32 -2.38 16.37
C GLY A 42 -8.60 -1.28 15.35
N ILE A 43 -7.56 -0.59 14.88
CA ILE A 43 -7.67 0.45 13.85
C ILE A 43 -8.21 -0.15 12.55
N ARG A 44 -7.62 -1.25 12.07
CA ARG A 44 -8.05 -1.92 10.83
C ARG A 44 -9.50 -2.36 10.89
N LYS A 45 -9.95 -2.88 12.04
CA LYS A 45 -11.34 -3.27 12.26
C LYS A 45 -12.29 -2.07 12.16
N ASN A 46 -11.92 -0.93 12.74
CA ASN A 46 -12.74 0.28 12.73
C ASN A 46 -12.74 1.01 11.38
N LEU A 47 -11.68 0.85 10.59
CA LEU A 47 -11.52 1.46 9.26
C LEU A 47 -11.75 0.46 8.13
N GLY A 48 -12.51 -0.62 8.36
CA GLY A 48 -12.63 -1.74 7.43
C GLY A 48 -13.07 -1.37 6.01
N ASP A 49 -13.74 -0.23 5.84
CA ASP A 49 -14.15 0.34 4.55
C ASP A 49 -12.99 0.83 3.68
N TYR A 50 -11.73 0.81 4.17
CA TYR A 50 -10.57 1.14 3.34
C TYR A 50 -10.50 0.27 2.07
N VAL A 51 -11.08 -0.94 2.09
CA VAL A 51 -11.12 -1.84 0.92
C VAL A 51 -11.92 -1.29 -0.25
N LEU A 52 -12.77 -0.28 -0.02
CA LEU A 52 -13.59 0.34 -1.06
C LEU A 52 -12.76 1.17 -2.06
N VAL A 53 -11.50 1.45 -1.76
CA VAL A 53 -10.61 2.21 -2.65
C VAL A 53 -9.97 1.33 -3.74
N TYR A 54 -10.05 0.00 -3.63
CA TYR A 54 -9.43 -0.91 -4.60
C TYR A 54 -10.11 -0.93 -5.97
N ASP A 55 -11.21 -0.22 -6.17
CA ASP A 55 -11.81 -0.07 -7.50
C ASP A 55 -11.01 0.90 -8.40
N ASN A 56 -10.15 1.75 -7.82
CA ASN A 56 -9.35 2.72 -8.56
C ASN A 56 -8.06 3.09 -7.81
N GLU A 57 -6.90 2.85 -8.42
CA GLU A 57 -5.58 3.14 -7.84
C GLU A 57 -5.38 4.62 -7.45
N ASN A 58 -6.01 5.56 -8.16
CA ASN A 58 -5.94 6.97 -7.82
C ASN A 58 -6.54 7.26 -6.44
N LYS A 59 -7.53 6.47 -5.98
CA LYS A 59 -8.12 6.66 -4.64
C LYS A 59 -7.13 6.33 -3.52
N ILE A 60 -6.21 5.39 -3.75
CA ILE A 60 -5.11 5.10 -2.80
C ILE A 60 -4.22 6.34 -2.69
N GLY A 61 -3.84 6.95 -3.82
CA GLY A 61 -3.07 8.20 -3.84
C GLY A 61 -3.81 9.35 -3.15
N CYS A 62 -5.10 9.54 -3.43
CA CYS A 62 -5.91 10.58 -2.78
C CYS A 62 -5.95 10.42 -1.25
N ALA A 63 -6.01 9.18 -0.74
CA ALA A 63 -5.97 8.93 0.71
C ALA A 63 -4.68 9.44 1.35
N LEU A 64 -3.53 9.34 0.65
CA LEU A 64 -2.26 9.91 1.11
C LEU A 64 -2.31 11.45 1.15
N PHE A 65 -2.79 12.10 0.08
CA PHE A 65 -2.90 13.55 0.05
C PHE A 65 -3.84 14.09 1.13
N LEU A 66 -4.99 13.42 1.34
CA LEU A 66 -5.92 13.75 2.42
C LEU A 66 -5.29 13.59 3.81
N ALA A 67 -4.48 12.56 4.01
CA ALA A 67 -3.77 12.35 5.28
C ALA A 67 -2.78 13.49 5.59
N ILE A 68 -2.05 13.93 4.56
CA ILE A 68 -1.01 14.95 4.72
C ILE A 68 -1.60 16.35 4.83
N MET A 69 -2.54 16.71 3.93
CA MET A 69 -2.96 18.10 3.75
C MET A 69 -4.30 18.41 4.41
N GLY A 70 -5.09 17.40 4.76
CA GLY A 70 -6.48 17.58 5.19
C GLY A 70 -7.43 17.83 4.01
N GLU A 71 -8.73 17.82 4.30
CA GLU A 71 -9.78 17.84 3.26
C GLU A 71 -9.84 19.17 2.50
N ASP A 72 -9.78 20.30 3.22
CA ASP A 72 -9.95 21.62 2.62
C ASP A 72 -8.77 21.98 1.73
N ARG A 73 -7.53 21.76 2.21
CA ARG A 73 -6.33 21.99 1.42
C ARG A 73 -6.25 21.04 0.21
N PHE A 74 -6.72 19.81 0.34
CA PHE A 74 -6.79 18.88 -0.78
C PHE A 74 -7.80 19.34 -1.87
N LYS A 75 -8.92 19.94 -1.48
CA LYS A 75 -9.88 20.54 -2.42
C LYS A 75 -9.26 21.73 -3.15
N GLU A 76 -8.58 22.62 -2.44
CA GLU A 76 -7.84 23.75 -3.03
C GLU A 76 -6.79 23.24 -4.02
N PHE A 77 -5.94 22.31 -3.60
CA PHE A 77 -4.93 21.67 -4.43
C PHE A 77 -5.51 21.06 -5.71
N THR A 78 -6.63 20.33 -5.59
CA THR A 78 -7.29 19.69 -6.74
C THR A 78 -7.89 20.75 -7.68
N ALA A 79 -8.45 21.83 -7.15
CA ALA A 79 -8.98 22.92 -7.95
C ALA A 79 -7.86 23.66 -8.70
N GLU A 80 -6.74 23.93 -8.04
CA GLU A 80 -5.56 24.56 -8.64
C GLU A 80 -5.00 23.73 -9.80
N ILE A 81 -4.82 22.41 -9.62
CA ILE A 81 -4.38 21.51 -10.71
C ILE A 81 -5.37 21.51 -11.88
N ASN A 82 -6.67 21.41 -11.60
CA ASN A 82 -7.69 21.33 -12.64
C ASN A 82 -7.84 22.63 -13.45
N ASN A 83 -7.52 23.77 -12.83
CA ASN A 83 -7.56 25.08 -13.47
C ASN A 83 -6.23 25.49 -14.14
N SER A 84 -5.14 24.78 -13.85
CA SER A 84 -3.81 25.02 -14.42
C SER A 84 -3.69 24.45 -15.83
N ALA A 85 -2.85 25.07 -16.68
CA ALA A 85 -2.54 24.49 -17.98
C ALA A 85 -1.79 23.16 -17.82
N PRO A 86 -1.93 22.17 -18.72
CA PRO A 86 -1.23 20.89 -18.61
C PRO A 86 0.30 21.01 -18.48
N SER A 87 0.90 22.07 -19.03
CA SER A 87 2.33 22.38 -18.90
C SER A 87 2.72 22.83 -17.49
N GLU A 88 1.81 23.43 -16.74
CA GLU A 88 2.02 24.00 -15.40
C GLU A 88 1.69 22.99 -14.30
N GLN A 89 0.81 22.01 -14.57
CA GLN A 89 0.42 20.97 -13.61
C GLN A 89 1.61 20.19 -13.07
N GLN A 90 2.61 19.90 -13.90
CA GLN A 90 3.81 19.18 -13.48
C GLN A 90 4.74 20.06 -12.63
N GLU A 91 4.82 21.36 -12.93
CA GLU A 91 5.60 22.33 -12.16
C GLU A 91 5.01 22.48 -10.75
N PHE A 92 3.69 22.62 -10.66
CA PHE A 92 2.97 22.65 -9.39
C PHE A 92 3.20 21.40 -8.53
N ILE A 93 3.15 20.21 -9.13
CA ILE A 93 3.47 18.95 -8.43
C ILE A 93 4.95 18.92 -8.00
N ASN A 94 5.85 19.48 -8.79
CA ASN A 94 7.28 19.54 -8.44
C ASN A 94 7.55 20.49 -7.28
N GLU A 95 6.87 21.64 -7.20
CA GLU A 95 6.97 22.59 -6.09
C GLU A 95 6.48 21.98 -4.79
N MET A 96 5.32 21.31 -4.83
CA MET A 96 4.78 20.51 -3.72
C MET A 96 5.75 19.42 -3.24
N ALA A 97 6.58 18.91 -4.13
CA ALA A 97 7.54 17.88 -3.84
C ALA A 97 8.96 18.41 -3.56
N SER A 98 9.11 19.74 -3.47
CA SER A 98 10.39 20.35 -3.13
C SER A 98 10.82 19.95 -1.71
N PRO A 99 12.13 19.81 -1.43
CA PRO A 99 12.62 19.36 -0.12
C PRO A 99 12.13 20.20 1.06
N ASP A 100 11.86 21.49 0.81
CA ASP A 100 11.44 22.47 1.79
C ASP A 100 9.92 22.64 1.85
N SER A 101 9.15 21.80 1.15
CA SER A 101 7.68 21.90 1.17
C SER A 101 7.10 21.34 2.47
N GLU A 102 6.02 21.98 2.95
CA GLU A 102 5.23 21.47 4.08
C GLU A 102 4.72 20.04 3.82
N PHE A 103 4.49 19.68 2.56
CA PHE A 103 4.07 18.34 2.19
C PHE A 103 5.16 17.30 2.47
N VAL A 104 6.41 17.57 2.08
CA VAL A 104 7.54 16.66 2.31
C VAL A 104 7.85 16.56 3.80
N GLU A 105 7.80 17.68 4.53
CA GLU A 105 7.99 17.70 5.98
C GLU A 105 6.91 16.87 6.69
N ALA A 106 5.63 17.16 6.40
CA ALA A 106 4.52 16.44 6.99
C ALA A 106 4.59 14.94 6.66
N PHE A 107 4.86 14.58 5.41
CA PHE A 107 5.03 13.18 5.00
C PHE A 107 6.18 12.49 5.72
N SER A 108 7.32 13.17 5.91
CA SER A 108 8.50 12.61 6.58
C SER A 108 8.34 12.52 8.10
N SER A 109 7.46 13.33 8.69
CA SER A 109 7.14 13.31 10.12
C SER A 109 6.19 12.19 10.54
N PHE A 110 5.57 11.48 9.58
CA PHE A 110 4.67 10.37 9.90
C PHE A 110 5.44 9.14 10.35
N ASP A 111 5.35 8.85 11.64
CA ASP A 111 5.83 7.61 12.23
C ASP A 111 4.69 6.83 12.89
N ILE A 112 4.68 5.52 12.70
CA ILE A 112 3.72 4.62 13.35
C ILE A 112 4.30 4.27 14.72
N PRO A 113 3.57 4.47 15.83
CA PRO A 113 4.07 4.10 17.15
C PRO A 113 4.44 2.61 17.22
N GLN A 114 5.68 2.32 17.64
CA GLN A 114 6.25 0.96 17.59
C GLN A 114 6.05 0.19 18.90
N THR A 115 6.04 0.89 20.04
CA THR A 115 5.88 0.27 21.36
C THR A 115 4.56 0.65 22.03
N ALA A 116 4.12 -0.16 23.00
CA ALA A 116 2.95 0.16 23.81
C ALA A 116 3.07 1.51 24.54
N ASN A 117 4.30 1.93 24.89
CA ASN A 117 4.55 3.23 25.49
C ASN A 117 4.38 4.36 24.46
N ASP A 118 4.87 4.19 23.23
CA ASP A 118 4.71 5.18 22.16
C ASP A 118 3.23 5.38 21.83
N TRP A 119 2.46 4.29 21.77
CA TRP A 119 1.00 4.34 21.60
C TRP A 119 0.31 5.10 22.73
N LYS A 120 0.77 4.93 23.98
CA LYS A 120 0.23 5.65 25.13
C LYS A 120 0.53 7.15 25.02
N VAL A 121 1.79 7.51 24.75
CA VAL A 121 2.23 8.90 24.60
C VAL A 121 1.48 9.59 23.46
N ALA A 122 1.34 8.93 22.30
CA ALA A 122 0.60 9.47 21.16
C ALA A 122 -0.89 9.70 21.47
N LYS A 123 -1.54 8.77 22.19
CA LYS A 123 -2.92 8.94 22.64
C LYS A 123 -3.08 10.08 23.64
N GLU A 124 -2.16 10.21 24.59
CA GLU A 124 -2.17 11.30 25.56
C GLU A 124 -1.98 12.66 24.87
N ALA A 125 -1.04 12.76 23.93
CA ALA A 125 -0.84 13.95 23.11
C ALA A 125 -2.11 14.32 22.32
N ALA A 126 -2.73 13.35 21.65
CA ALA A 126 -3.96 13.57 20.88
C ALA A 126 -5.15 14.00 21.77
N ASN A 127 -5.23 13.48 23.00
CA ASN A 127 -6.30 13.83 23.94
C ASN A 127 -6.16 15.24 24.53
N ASN A 128 -4.93 15.76 24.58
CA ASN A 128 -4.65 17.11 25.07
C ASN A 128 -4.88 18.21 24.02
N LEU A 129 -5.15 17.84 22.76
CA LEU A 129 -5.50 18.79 21.71
C LEU A 129 -6.91 19.38 21.92
N PRO A 130 -7.15 20.63 21.47
CA PRO A 130 -8.49 21.17 21.32
C PRO A 130 -9.42 20.25 20.51
N GLU A 131 -10.72 20.31 20.75
CA GLU A 131 -11.70 19.39 20.13
C GLU A 131 -11.63 19.40 18.59
N GLU A 132 -11.52 20.58 17.99
CA GLU A 132 -11.47 20.72 16.53
C GLU A 132 -10.16 20.16 15.94
N GLU A 133 -9.02 20.42 16.58
CA GLU A 133 -7.74 19.85 16.17
C GLU A 133 -7.73 18.32 16.33
N ARG A 134 -8.36 17.80 17.38
CA ARG A 134 -8.50 16.35 17.60
C ARG A 134 -9.39 15.70 16.54
N LYS A 135 -10.48 16.37 16.11
CA LYS A 135 -11.33 15.89 15.01
C LYS A 135 -10.56 15.84 13.70
N GLU A 136 -9.79 16.89 13.40
CA GLU A 136 -8.98 16.93 12.18
C GLU A 136 -7.87 15.88 12.20
N LEU A 137 -7.17 15.73 13.33
CA LEU A 137 -6.18 14.68 13.53
C LEU A 137 -6.79 13.28 13.33
N ALA A 138 -8.01 13.04 13.84
CA ALA A 138 -8.71 11.77 13.65
C ALA A 138 -9.04 11.49 12.17
N LYS A 139 -9.48 12.50 11.42
CA LYS A 139 -9.75 12.37 9.97
C LYS A 139 -8.47 12.11 9.18
N ARG A 140 -7.40 12.87 9.44
CA ARG A 140 -6.09 12.69 8.81
C ARG A 140 -5.49 11.33 9.15
N GLY A 141 -5.63 10.89 10.40
CA GLY A 141 -5.26 9.54 10.82
C GLY A 141 -6.05 8.46 10.09
N ALA A 142 -7.37 8.59 9.96
CA ALA A 142 -8.21 7.62 9.25
C ALA A 142 -7.83 7.50 7.76
N THR A 143 -7.56 8.62 7.10
CA THR A 143 -7.12 8.64 5.70
C THR A 143 -5.69 8.09 5.54
N PHE A 144 -4.79 8.35 6.49
CA PHE A 144 -3.47 7.72 6.54
C PHE A 144 -3.57 6.21 6.64
N TRP A 145 -4.35 5.68 7.58
CA TRP A 145 -4.53 4.23 7.74
C TRP A 145 -5.22 3.61 6.52
N CYS A 146 -6.16 4.32 5.89
CA CYS A 146 -6.76 3.89 4.63
C CYS A 146 -5.70 3.77 3.54
N PHE A 147 -4.84 4.79 3.37
CA PHE A 147 -3.70 4.74 2.48
C PHE A 147 -2.80 3.57 2.83
N LEU A 148 -2.32 3.46 4.07
CA LEU A 148 -1.34 2.47 4.50
C LEU A 148 -1.82 1.04 4.22
N PHE A 149 -3.04 0.68 4.64
CA PHE A 149 -3.55 -0.66 4.41
C PHE A 149 -3.78 -0.93 2.92
N SER A 150 -4.42 0.00 2.20
CA SER A 150 -4.73 -0.21 0.79
C SER A 150 -3.46 -0.30 -0.06
N SER A 151 -2.49 0.60 0.13
CA SER A 151 -1.19 0.58 -0.58
C SER A 151 -0.38 -0.67 -0.24
N PHE A 152 -0.34 -1.08 1.03
CA PHE A 152 0.34 -2.29 1.48
C PHE A 152 -0.23 -3.55 0.81
N PHE A 153 -1.54 -3.78 0.93
CA PHE A 153 -2.19 -4.96 0.36
C PHE A 153 -2.22 -4.92 -1.16
N ASN A 154 -2.32 -3.74 -1.77
CA ASN A 154 -2.18 -3.58 -3.22
C ASN A 154 -0.81 -4.07 -3.72
N THR A 155 0.25 -3.70 -2.99
CA THR A 155 1.62 -4.13 -3.30
C THR A 155 1.85 -5.60 -2.94
N LEU A 156 1.26 -6.11 -1.86
CA LEU A 156 1.32 -7.52 -1.50
C LEU A 156 0.62 -8.41 -2.55
N ALA A 157 -0.53 -7.97 -3.06
CA ALA A 157 -1.23 -8.65 -4.16
C ALA A 157 -0.35 -8.74 -5.40
N LEU A 158 0.33 -7.62 -5.72
CA LEU A 158 1.34 -7.63 -6.74
C LEU A 158 2.34 -8.72 -6.42
N MET A 159 3.04 -8.73 -5.29
CA MET A 159 4.07 -9.74 -4.93
C MET A 159 3.63 -11.20 -4.81
N VAL A 160 2.34 -11.49 -4.62
CA VAL A 160 1.83 -12.85 -4.39
C VAL A 160 1.09 -13.42 -5.61
N HIS A 161 0.41 -12.56 -6.38
CA HIS A 161 -0.41 -12.95 -7.53
C HIS A 161 -0.02 -12.29 -8.85
N GLY A 162 0.96 -11.38 -8.86
CA GLY A 162 1.42 -10.61 -10.02
C GLY A 162 0.37 -9.67 -10.58
N SER A 163 -0.62 -9.34 -9.76
CA SER A 163 -1.68 -8.41 -10.10
C SER A 163 -2.02 -7.61 -8.86
N ARG A 164 -2.16 -6.31 -9.02
CA ARG A 164 -2.55 -5.38 -7.95
C ARG A 164 -3.99 -5.65 -7.50
N MET A 165 -4.32 -5.27 -6.25
CA MET A 165 -5.71 -5.28 -5.78
C MET A 165 -6.59 -4.38 -6.66
N THR A 166 -6.03 -3.27 -7.14
CA THR A 166 -6.67 -2.34 -8.08
C THR A 166 -6.94 -2.92 -9.47
N THR A 167 -6.43 -4.12 -9.76
CA THR A 167 -6.76 -4.89 -10.96
C THR A 167 -7.69 -6.06 -10.62
N LEU A 168 -7.37 -6.80 -9.57
CA LEU A 168 -8.12 -7.99 -9.15
C LEU A 168 -9.54 -7.66 -8.70
N VAL A 169 -9.75 -6.55 -7.98
CA VAL A 169 -11.08 -6.16 -7.48
C VAL A 169 -12.02 -5.77 -8.64
N PRO A 170 -11.65 -4.90 -9.60
CA PRO A 170 -12.47 -4.64 -10.78
C PRO A 170 -12.77 -5.89 -11.62
N GLN A 171 -11.79 -6.78 -11.82
CA GLN A 171 -12.00 -8.05 -12.53
C GLN A 171 -13.01 -8.95 -11.80
N ALA A 172 -12.88 -9.06 -10.47
CA ALA A 172 -13.83 -9.80 -9.66
C ALA A 172 -15.25 -9.25 -9.82
N ILE A 173 -15.42 -7.91 -9.78
CA ILE A 173 -16.71 -7.22 -9.98
C ILE A 173 -17.28 -7.49 -11.37
N ALA A 174 -16.43 -7.64 -12.38
CA ALA A 174 -16.81 -8.03 -13.74
C ALA A 174 -17.17 -9.52 -13.89
N GLY A 175 -17.13 -10.30 -12.81
CA GLY A 175 -17.51 -11.72 -12.78
C GLY A 175 -16.35 -12.71 -12.83
N ASP A 176 -15.10 -12.27 -12.69
CA ASP A 176 -13.94 -13.18 -12.61
C ASP A 176 -13.78 -13.76 -11.18
N ASP A 177 -14.30 -14.98 -10.99
CA ASP A 177 -14.18 -15.70 -9.72
C ASP A 177 -12.71 -16.04 -9.35
N VAL A 178 -11.79 -16.16 -10.32
CA VAL A 178 -10.36 -16.37 -10.03
C VAL A 178 -9.76 -15.10 -9.44
N ALA A 179 -10.07 -13.94 -10.02
CA ALA A 179 -9.66 -12.64 -9.48
C ALA A 179 -10.25 -12.40 -8.09
N PHE A 180 -11.51 -12.79 -7.87
CA PHE A 180 -12.16 -12.77 -6.55
C PHE A 180 -11.36 -13.56 -5.53
N LEU A 181 -11.03 -14.82 -5.84
CA LEU A 181 -10.33 -15.72 -4.94
C LEU A 181 -8.91 -15.25 -4.61
N LYS A 182 -8.21 -14.66 -5.58
CA LYS A 182 -6.90 -14.01 -5.38
C LYS A 182 -7.04 -12.80 -4.46
N ALA A 183 -8.00 -11.91 -4.70
CA ALA A 183 -8.19 -10.69 -3.90
C ALA A 183 -8.47 -11.01 -2.42
N ILE A 184 -9.38 -11.95 -2.13
CA ILE A 184 -9.70 -12.32 -0.74
C ILE A 184 -8.56 -13.06 -0.03
N GLN A 185 -7.65 -13.68 -0.77
CA GLN A 185 -6.46 -14.30 -0.19
C GLN A 185 -5.51 -13.24 0.37
N ILE A 186 -5.42 -12.10 -0.30
CA ILE A 186 -4.62 -10.95 0.13
C ILE A 186 -5.32 -10.22 1.28
N ASP A 187 -6.58 -9.82 1.08
CA ASP A 187 -7.32 -8.98 2.01
C ASP A 187 -8.75 -9.47 2.26
N ARG A 188 -8.93 -10.19 3.37
CA ARG A 188 -10.23 -10.76 3.77
C ARG A 188 -11.24 -9.70 4.20
N MET A 189 -10.81 -8.46 4.45
CA MET A 189 -11.74 -7.36 4.77
C MET A 189 -12.73 -7.10 3.63
N LEU A 190 -12.39 -7.51 2.40
CA LEU A 190 -13.30 -7.52 1.26
C LEU A 190 -14.60 -8.29 1.54
N LEU A 191 -14.52 -9.46 2.16
CA LEU A 191 -15.68 -10.32 2.41
C LEU A 191 -16.69 -9.70 3.39
N SER A 192 -16.24 -8.77 4.23
CA SER A 192 -17.08 -8.13 5.25
C SER A 192 -17.51 -6.72 4.86
N ASN A 193 -16.63 -5.94 4.23
CA ASN A 193 -16.83 -4.50 4.04
C ASN A 193 -17.01 -4.09 2.57
N TYR A 194 -16.67 -4.94 1.60
CA TYR A 194 -16.92 -4.64 0.19
C TYR A 194 -18.26 -5.27 -0.25
N PRO A 195 -19.27 -4.47 -0.66
CA PRO A 195 -20.62 -4.98 -0.95
C PRO A 195 -20.65 -6.14 -1.95
N TYR A 196 -19.99 -6.00 -3.10
CA TYR A 196 -19.92 -7.06 -4.11
C TYR A 196 -19.36 -8.38 -3.55
N PHE A 197 -18.27 -8.33 -2.78
CA PHE A 197 -17.62 -9.53 -2.26
C PHE A 197 -18.46 -10.24 -1.21
N ARG A 198 -19.05 -9.47 -0.31
CA ARG A 198 -20.01 -9.96 0.68
C ARG A 198 -21.21 -10.62 0.00
N ASP A 199 -21.82 -9.91 -0.95
CA ASP A 199 -23.07 -10.35 -1.58
C ASP A 199 -22.85 -11.55 -2.51
N ARG A 200 -21.70 -11.65 -3.21
CA ARG A 200 -21.32 -12.84 -4.00
C ARG A 200 -21.11 -14.07 -3.12
N LYS A 201 -20.52 -13.92 -1.92
CA LYS A 201 -20.36 -15.01 -0.95
C LYS A 201 -21.72 -15.47 -0.41
N VAL A 202 -22.61 -14.54 -0.05
CA VAL A 202 -23.97 -14.86 0.39
C VAL A 202 -24.74 -15.59 -0.71
N ARG A 203 -24.69 -15.09 -1.94
CA ARG A 203 -25.34 -15.73 -3.08
C ARG A 203 -24.86 -17.17 -3.31
N ALA A 204 -23.54 -17.41 -3.20
CA ALA A 204 -22.99 -18.75 -3.29
C ALA A 204 -23.54 -19.71 -2.21
N GLN A 205 -23.83 -19.19 -1.01
CA GLN A 205 -24.44 -19.95 0.08
C GLN A 205 -25.90 -20.29 -0.24
N ASP A 206 -26.66 -19.32 -0.73
CA ASP A 206 -28.08 -19.49 -1.06
C ASP A 206 -28.30 -20.41 -2.27
N GLU A 207 -27.45 -20.30 -3.30
CA GLU A 207 -27.50 -21.12 -4.52
C GLU A 207 -26.90 -22.52 -4.34
N GLY A 208 -26.20 -22.78 -3.22
CA GLY A 208 -25.53 -24.06 -2.97
C GLY A 208 -24.30 -24.30 -3.86
N ASP A 209 -23.58 -23.24 -4.24
CA ASP A 209 -22.34 -23.30 -5.02
C ASP A 209 -21.17 -23.82 -4.15
N THR A 210 -21.23 -25.13 -3.85
CA THR A 210 -20.31 -25.77 -2.90
C THR A 210 -18.85 -25.74 -3.36
N GLU A 211 -18.60 -25.69 -4.67
CA GLU A 211 -17.24 -25.68 -5.20
C GLU A 211 -16.59 -24.31 -5.00
N PHE A 212 -17.29 -23.22 -5.34
CA PHE A 212 -16.80 -21.88 -5.07
C PHE A 212 -16.60 -21.63 -3.57
N LEU A 213 -17.52 -22.10 -2.71
CA LEU A 213 -17.39 -21.99 -1.26
C LEU A 213 -16.17 -22.74 -0.72
N LYS A 214 -15.85 -23.93 -1.25
CA LYS A 214 -14.61 -24.66 -0.91
C LYS A 214 -13.37 -23.87 -1.32
N GLN A 215 -13.39 -23.23 -2.49
CA GLN A 215 -12.28 -22.41 -2.97
C GLN A 215 -12.09 -21.17 -2.09
N ILE A 216 -13.18 -20.51 -1.67
CA ILE A 216 -13.14 -19.45 -0.66
C ILE A 216 -12.50 -19.99 0.62
N ALA A 217 -13.01 -21.09 1.19
CA ALA A 217 -12.50 -21.69 2.42
C ALA A 217 -11.00 -22.04 2.31
N TYR A 218 -10.57 -22.54 1.15
CA TYR A 218 -9.17 -22.83 0.86
C TYR A 218 -8.30 -21.56 0.90
N ARG A 219 -8.70 -20.46 0.25
CA ARG A 219 -7.97 -19.18 0.28
C ARG A 219 -7.99 -18.57 1.69
N GLU A 220 -9.13 -18.68 2.35
CA GLU A 220 -9.37 -18.29 3.73
C GLU A 220 -8.52 -19.07 4.75
N THR A 221 -7.96 -20.23 4.39
CA THR A 221 -7.05 -21.03 5.22
C THR A 221 -5.61 -21.05 4.71
N ASN A 222 -5.35 -20.64 3.46
CA ASN A 222 -4.02 -20.57 2.85
C ASN A 222 -3.51 -19.13 2.71
N PRO A 223 -2.75 -18.63 3.70
CA PRO A 223 -2.23 -17.28 3.70
C PRO A 223 -1.40 -16.89 2.47
N PRO A 224 -1.36 -15.59 2.12
CA PRO A 224 -0.67 -15.09 0.94
C PRO A 224 0.86 -15.27 1.01
N LEU A 225 1.47 -15.19 2.20
CA LEU A 225 2.91 -15.39 2.39
C LEU A 225 3.31 -16.80 2.85
N ARG A 226 2.45 -17.81 2.65
CA ARG A 226 2.83 -19.21 2.93
C ARG A 226 3.83 -19.77 1.88
N GLY A 227 4.04 -19.05 0.77
CA GLY A 227 4.95 -19.40 -0.33
C GLY A 227 6.33 -18.71 -0.28
N LYS A 228 7.24 -19.14 -1.17
CA LYS A 228 8.67 -18.74 -1.23
C LYS A 228 8.91 -17.33 -1.81
N VAL A 229 8.27 -16.27 -1.31
CA VAL A 229 8.75 -14.91 -1.62
C VAL A 229 10.07 -14.73 -0.86
N GLN A 230 11.20 -14.90 -1.57
CA GLN A 230 12.52 -14.99 -0.94
C GLN A 230 12.97 -13.67 -0.29
N PHE A 231 12.64 -12.54 -0.92
CA PHE A 231 13.10 -11.21 -0.51
C PHE A 231 11.91 -10.25 -0.40
N PRO A 232 10.99 -10.47 0.55
CA PRO A 232 9.70 -9.78 0.56
C PRO A 232 9.85 -8.27 0.80
N ALA A 233 10.74 -7.84 1.70
CA ALA A 233 10.99 -6.42 1.94
C ALA A 233 11.62 -5.73 0.71
N LEU A 234 12.57 -6.38 0.04
CA LEU A 234 13.14 -5.87 -1.21
C LEU A 234 12.10 -5.73 -2.32
N TYR A 235 11.25 -6.75 -2.52
CA TYR A 235 10.22 -6.72 -3.55
C TYR A 235 9.11 -5.72 -3.23
N MET A 236 8.89 -5.46 -1.94
CA MET A 236 8.00 -4.41 -1.48
C MET A 236 8.57 -3.03 -1.83
N LEU A 237 9.86 -2.77 -1.60
CA LEU A 237 10.53 -1.53 -2.04
C LEU A 237 10.42 -1.34 -3.55
N PHE A 238 10.68 -2.38 -4.34
CA PHE A 238 10.46 -2.32 -5.79
C PHE A 238 9.00 -1.99 -6.14
N GLY A 239 8.04 -2.61 -5.45
CA GLY A 239 6.62 -2.32 -5.63
C GLY A 239 6.22 -0.88 -5.31
N ILE A 240 6.80 -0.28 -4.27
CA ILE A 240 6.59 1.14 -3.93
C ILE A 240 7.16 2.04 -5.05
N LEU A 241 8.41 1.80 -5.48
CA LEU A 241 9.04 2.56 -6.56
C LEU A 241 8.29 2.43 -7.90
N ASP A 242 7.71 1.26 -8.17
CA ASP A 242 6.83 1.01 -9.32
C ASP A 242 5.50 1.76 -9.21
N THR A 243 4.94 1.87 -8.00
CA THR A 243 3.70 2.61 -7.75
C THR A 243 3.92 4.10 -8.05
N PHE A 244 5.10 4.63 -7.71
CA PHE A 244 5.49 5.99 -8.06
C PHE A 244 6.01 6.15 -9.50
N LEU A 245 6.03 5.08 -10.31
CA LEU A 245 6.48 5.08 -11.71
C LEU A 245 7.93 5.53 -11.91
N ILE A 246 8.80 5.35 -10.90
CA ILE A 246 10.21 5.76 -10.95
C ILE A 246 11.19 4.58 -10.99
N LEU A 247 10.75 3.34 -10.72
CA LEU A 247 11.66 2.19 -10.67
C LEU A 247 12.46 2.00 -11.98
N SER A 248 11.81 2.20 -13.13
CA SER A 248 12.46 2.09 -14.44
C SER A 248 13.34 3.30 -14.81
N ASP A 249 13.17 4.43 -14.12
CA ASP A 249 13.91 5.67 -14.35
C ASP A 249 15.19 5.74 -13.47
N LEU A 250 15.35 4.80 -12.53
CA LEU A 250 16.47 4.70 -11.61
C LEU A 250 17.59 3.79 -12.16
N LYS A 251 18.83 4.23 -12.01
CA LYS A 251 20.01 3.38 -12.20
C LYS A 251 20.09 2.36 -11.06
N HIS A 252 20.63 1.19 -11.33
CA HIS A 252 20.84 0.17 -10.29
C HIS A 252 21.62 0.69 -9.07
N ARG A 253 22.61 1.57 -9.28
CA ARG A 253 23.33 2.18 -8.16
C ARG A 253 22.41 3.02 -7.27
N GLU A 254 21.54 3.83 -7.87
CA GLU A 254 20.56 4.63 -7.12
C GLU A 254 19.62 3.72 -6.33
N ILE A 255 19.16 2.61 -6.92
CA ILE A 255 18.31 1.63 -6.23
C ILE A 255 19.04 1.00 -5.04
N LEU A 256 20.34 0.69 -5.17
CA LEU A 256 21.14 0.17 -4.05
C LEU A 256 21.26 1.20 -2.92
N ASP A 257 21.52 2.46 -3.26
CA ASP A 257 21.62 3.54 -2.26
C ASP A 257 20.27 3.69 -1.52
N ILE A 258 19.15 3.64 -2.24
CA ILE A 258 17.79 3.64 -1.65
C ILE A 258 17.56 2.44 -0.73
N CYS A 259 18.06 1.26 -1.10
CA CYS A 259 17.94 0.05 -0.27
C CYS A 259 18.70 0.20 1.05
N ASP A 260 19.89 0.80 1.02
CA ASP A 260 20.68 1.09 2.23
C ASP A 260 19.97 2.10 3.11
N ASP A 261 19.49 3.20 2.53
CA ASP A 261 18.78 4.26 3.24
C ASP A 261 17.47 3.76 3.87
N ALA A 262 16.80 2.82 3.20
CA ALA A 262 15.61 2.12 3.72
C ALA A 262 15.94 1.03 4.76
N GLY A 263 17.20 0.84 5.13
CA GLY A 263 17.63 -0.13 6.14
C GLY A 263 17.53 -1.60 5.70
N LEU A 264 17.53 -1.88 4.39
CA LEU A 264 17.52 -3.26 3.89
C LEU A 264 18.91 -3.89 3.99
N ASP A 265 19.02 -5.01 4.71
CA ASP A 265 20.27 -5.74 4.79
C ASP A 265 20.67 -6.33 3.42
N ARG A 266 21.86 -5.96 2.94
CA ARG A 266 22.33 -6.35 1.61
C ARG A 266 22.53 -7.86 1.46
N TYR A 267 22.98 -8.55 2.50
CA TYR A 267 23.27 -9.99 2.43
C TYR A 267 22.00 -10.83 2.53
N GLN A 268 21.09 -10.46 3.43
CA GLN A 268 19.78 -11.07 3.59
C GLN A 268 18.97 -10.98 2.30
N ASN A 269 19.06 -9.83 1.60
CA ASN A 269 18.36 -9.59 0.34
C ASN A 269 19.14 -10.02 -0.91
N ARG A 270 20.40 -10.44 -0.75
CA ARG A 270 21.33 -10.84 -1.83
C ARG A 270 21.43 -9.75 -2.91
N ILE A 271 21.77 -8.54 -2.46
CA ILE A 271 21.99 -7.30 -3.23
C ILE A 271 23.34 -6.65 -2.87
N GLU A 272 24.36 -7.47 -2.67
CA GLU A 272 25.70 -7.04 -2.23
C GLU A 272 26.34 -6.02 -3.19
N ASP A 273 26.04 -6.15 -4.49
CA ASP A 273 26.48 -5.24 -5.55
C ASP A 273 25.42 -5.04 -6.66
N ILE A 274 25.77 -4.22 -7.66
CA ILE A 274 24.90 -3.86 -8.79
C ILE A 274 24.49 -5.09 -9.62
N GLY A 275 25.36 -6.10 -9.74
CA GLY A 275 25.08 -7.34 -10.47
C GLY A 275 24.05 -8.19 -9.74
N TYR A 276 24.20 -8.34 -8.42
CA TYR A 276 23.22 -9.02 -7.57
C TYR A 276 21.87 -8.28 -7.55
N LEU A 277 21.86 -6.96 -7.38
CA LEU A 277 20.63 -6.16 -7.48
C LEU A 277 19.97 -6.33 -8.85
N GLY A 278 20.73 -6.21 -9.94
CA GLY A 278 20.19 -6.35 -11.28
C GLY A 278 19.55 -7.72 -11.51
N LYS A 279 20.07 -8.77 -10.87
CA LYS A 279 19.42 -10.10 -10.86
C LYS A 279 18.09 -10.07 -10.11
N ARG A 280 18.04 -9.48 -8.91
CA ARG A 280 16.79 -9.37 -8.13
C ARG A 280 15.71 -8.56 -8.83
N LEU A 281 16.10 -7.48 -9.50
CA LEU A 281 15.17 -6.67 -10.27
C LEU A 281 14.60 -7.45 -11.46
N ARG A 282 15.43 -8.24 -12.17
CA ARG A 282 14.93 -9.14 -13.22
C ARG A 282 13.98 -10.20 -12.65
N ASP A 283 14.36 -10.86 -11.56
CA ASP A 283 13.50 -11.86 -10.90
C ASP A 283 12.13 -11.25 -10.55
N TYR A 284 12.11 -10.03 -10.02
CA TYR A 284 10.89 -9.28 -9.72
C TYR A 284 10.05 -8.99 -10.98
N ARG A 285 10.67 -8.48 -12.05
CA ARG A 285 9.99 -8.16 -13.33
C ARG A 285 9.46 -9.41 -14.05
N ASP A 286 10.23 -10.49 -14.06
CA ASP A 286 9.79 -11.75 -14.66
C ASP A 286 8.59 -12.32 -13.92
N TRP A 287 8.62 -12.18 -12.59
CA TRP A 287 7.53 -12.62 -11.73
C TRP A 287 6.25 -11.77 -11.95
N GLN A 288 6.36 -10.48 -12.29
CA GLN A 288 5.21 -9.66 -12.76
C GLN A 288 4.63 -10.17 -14.10
N LYS A 289 5.49 -10.59 -15.04
CA LYS A 289 5.07 -11.05 -16.38
C LYS A 289 4.40 -12.42 -16.37
N ILE A 290 4.97 -13.39 -15.65
CA ILE A 290 4.46 -14.77 -15.55
C ILE A 290 3.02 -14.80 -15.03
N ASN A 291 2.66 -13.80 -14.22
CA ASN A 291 1.39 -13.71 -13.55
C ASN A 291 0.42 -12.69 -14.19
N GLY A 292 0.71 -12.21 -15.40
CA GLY A 292 -0.27 -11.53 -16.26
C GLY A 292 -0.16 -10.02 -16.38
N MET A 293 0.95 -9.37 -15.99
CA MET A 293 1.16 -7.97 -16.40
C MET A 293 1.89 -7.89 -17.74
N SER A 294 1.20 -7.31 -18.72
CA SER A 294 1.85 -6.56 -19.79
C SER A 294 2.05 -5.14 -19.25
N THR A 295 3.22 -4.81 -18.71
CA THR A 295 3.55 -3.40 -18.50
C THR A 295 3.88 -2.76 -19.86
N PRO A 296 3.40 -1.54 -20.15
CA PRO A 296 3.87 -0.76 -21.30
C PRO A 296 5.38 -0.45 -21.18
#